data_AF-A0A961H3Y1-F1
#
_entry.id   AF-A0A961H3Y1-F1
#
_cell.length_a   1.000
_cell.length_b   1.000
_cell.length_c   1.000
_cell.angle_alpha   90.00
_cell.angle_beta   90.00
_cell.angle_gamma   90.00
#
_symmetry.space_group_name_H-M   'P 1'
#
loop_
_entity.id
_entity.type
_entity.pdbx_description
1 polymer ?
#
loop_
_entity_poly.entity_id
_entity_poly.type
_entity_poly.pdbx_seq_one_letter_code
_entity_poly.pdbx_strand_id
1 'polypeptide(L)' 'MATPPIDEAFDTVPQHADDSDTPAVATMSVPDARGRFGEFGGRYVPETLIAALDQLAEVYQAAAADER' A
#
# COMPACT_ATOMS: atom_id res chain seq x y z
N MET A 1 39.00 -39.95 23.20
CA MET A 1 39.13 -38.51 22.90
C MET A 1 38.77 -38.36 21.43
N ALA A 2 37.51 -38.06 21.12
CA ALA A 2 37.04 -37.82 19.75
C ALA A 2 36.30 -36.49 19.78
N THR A 3 36.86 -35.48 19.13
CA THR A 3 36.25 -34.16 18.98
C THR A 3 35.12 -34.25 17.95
N PRO A 4 33.89 -33.82 18.26
CA PRO A 4 32.83 -33.77 17.24
C PRO A 4 33.07 -32.60 16.27
N PRO A 5 32.69 -32.73 14.99
CA PRO A 5 32.84 -31.68 13.97
C PRO A 5 31.90 -30.49 14.24
N ILE A 6 32.44 -29.27 14.12
CA ILE A 6 31.75 -27.98 14.32
C ILE A 6 31.12 -27.53 12.99
N ASP A 7 30.21 -28.33 12.42
CA ASP A 7 29.64 -28.00 11.10
C ASP A 7 28.15 -28.26 10.94
N GLU A 8 27.35 -28.04 12.00
CA GLU A 8 25.88 -28.02 11.91
C GLU A 8 25.25 -26.94 12.82
N ALA A 9 25.81 -25.73 12.81
CA ALA A 9 25.29 -24.59 13.59
C ALA A 9 24.55 -23.53 12.75
N PHE A 10 24.04 -23.89 11.56
CA PHE A 10 23.31 -22.94 10.70
C PHE A 10 21.94 -23.42 10.20
N ASP A 11 21.47 -24.60 10.63
CA ASP A 11 20.17 -25.13 10.19
C ASP A 11 19.05 -24.98 11.24
N THR A 12 18.93 -23.79 11.82
CA THR A 12 17.67 -23.37 12.43
C THR A 12 17.54 -21.86 12.26
N VAL A 13 17.13 -21.46 11.05
CA VAL A 13 16.36 -20.22 10.90
C VAL A 13 15.02 -20.49 11.57
N PRO A 14 14.59 -19.73 12.60
CA PRO A 14 13.20 -19.78 13.01
C PRO A 14 12.39 -19.35 11.78
N GLN A 15 11.64 -20.28 11.20
CA GLN A 15 10.60 -19.94 10.25
C GLN A 15 9.62 -19.04 11.01
N HIS A 16 9.77 -17.73 10.85
CA HIS A 16 8.73 -16.76 11.16
C HIS A 16 7.57 -17.10 10.23
N ALA A 17 6.70 -17.97 10.72
CA ALA A 17 5.42 -18.29 10.14
C ALA A 17 4.61 -16.99 10.05
N ASP A 18 4.09 -16.74 8.85
CA ASP A 18 3.02 -15.79 8.54
C ASP A 18 3.21 -14.34 8.99
N ASP A 19 4.14 -13.63 8.35
CA ASP A 19 4.04 -12.18 8.19
C ASP A 19 3.56 -11.83 6.77
N SER A 20 2.34 -12.27 6.43
CA SER A 20 1.62 -11.87 5.21
C SER A 20 1.08 -10.43 5.26
N ASP A 21 1.71 -9.53 6.02
CA ASP A 21 1.30 -8.13 6.15
C ASP A 21 2.47 -7.15 6.02
N THR A 22 3.39 -7.42 5.09
CA THR A 22 4.24 -6.35 4.57
C THR A 22 3.52 -5.73 3.38
N PRO A 23 3.00 -4.48 3.47
CA PRO A 23 2.42 -3.84 2.31
C PRO A 23 3.56 -3.58 1.32
N ALA A 24 3.67 -4.44 0.31
CA ALA A 24 4.50 -4.19 -0.85
C ALA A 24 4.12 -2.79 -1.36
N VAL A 25 5.07 -1.86 -1.33
CA VAL A 25 4.88 -0.48 -1.78
C VAL A 25 4.61 -0.52 -3.29
N ALA A 26 3.35 -0.74 -3.65
CA ALA A 26 2.88 -0.80 -5.03
C ALA A 26 2.80 0.63 -5.58
N THR A 27 3.95 1.16 -6.00
CA THR A 27 4.07 2.48 -6.64
C THR A 27 3.44 2.56 -8.03
N MET A 28 2.91 1.46 -8.58
CA MET A 28 2.56 1.42 -10.01
C MET A 28 1.17 1.97 -10.38
N SER A 29 0.22 2.17 -9.45
CA SER A 29 -1.08 2.77 -9.78
C SER A 29 -1.84 3.32 -8.57
N VAL A 30 -1.20 4.20 -7.80
CA VAL A 30 -1.92 5.00 -6.79
C VAL A 30 -2.52 6.24 -7.44
N PRO A 31 -3.73 6.70 -7.02
CA PRO A 31 -4.60 6.14 -5.98
C PRO A 31 -5.43 4.92 -6.42
N ASP A 32 -5.81 4.07 -5.45
CA ASP A 32 -6.78 2.99 -5.65
C ASP A 32 -8.18 3.52 -6.03
N ALA A 33 -9.10 2.64 -6.45
CA ALA A 33 -10.47 3.02 -6.83
C ALA A 33 -11.27 3.72 -5.69
N ARG A 34 -10.78 3.65 -4.45
CA ARG A 34 -11.36 4.32 -3.27
C ARG A 34 -10.60 5.61 -2.90
N GLY A 35 -9.61 6.03 -3.68
CA GLY A 35 -8.80 7.20 -3.42
C GLY A 35 -7.71 6.99 -2.36
N ARG A 36 -7.27 5.75 -2.13
CA ARG A 36 -6.23 5.40 -1.15
C ARG A 36 -4.86 5.20 -1.81
N PHE A 37 -3.84 5.53 -1.05
CA PHE A 37 -2.42 5.38 -1.34
C PHE A 37 -1.84 4.38 -0.34
N GLY A 38 -1.97 3.08 -0.63
CA GLY A 38 -1.64 2.02 0.32
C GLY A 38 -2.59 2.04 1.53
N GLU A 39 -2.04 2.18 2.74
CA GLU A 39 -2.82 2.26 3.98
C GLU A 39 -3.49 3.65 4.20
N PHE A 40 -3.05 4.68 3.47
CA PHE A 40 -3.48 6.06 3.68
C PHE A 40 -4.50 6.53 2.62
N GLY A 41 -5.27 7.58 2.91
CA GLY A 41 -6.21 8.19 1.96
C GLY A 41 -7.66 7.73 2.11
N GLY A 42 -8.45 7.85 1.05
CA GLY A 42 -9.91 7.66 1.09
C GLY A 42 -10.66 8.95 1.42
N ARG A 43 -11.99 8.86 1.52
CA ARG A 43 -12.88 10.02 1.69
C ARG A 43 -13.62 9.97 3.04
N TYR A 44 -13.04 10.60 4.06
CA TYR A 44 -13.63 10.76 5.40
C TYR A 44 -14.13 12.19 5.59
N VAL A 45 -15.23 12.52 4.93
CA VAL A 45 -15.79 13.89 4.90
C VAL A 45 -17.26 13.87 5.32
N PRO A 46 -17.77 14.98 5.87
CA PRO A 46 -19.20 15.09 6.14
C PRO A 46 -20.01 15.08 4.83
N GLU A 47 -21.25 14.60 4.89
CA GLU A 47 -22.20 14.51 3.76
C GLU A 47 -22.31 15.83 2.98
N THR A 48 -22.32 16.95 3.70
CA THR A 48 -22.43 18.29 3.12
C THR A 48 -21.28 18.64 2.17
N LEU A 49 -20.12 18.00 2.33
CA LEU A 49 -18.94 18.24 1.51
C LEU A 49 -18.83 17.29 0.31
N ILE A 50 -19.59 16.20 0.30
CA ILE A 50 -19.51 15.18 -0.77
C ILE A 50 -19.83 15.80 -2.13
N ALA A 51 -20.97 16.48 -2.24
CA ALA A 51 -21.41 17.08 -3.51
C ALA A 51 -20.40 18.10 -4.06
N ALA A 52 -19.81 18.92 -3.19
CA ALA A 52 -18.79 19.90 -3.59
C ALA A 52 -17.52 19.22 -4.12
N LEU A 53 -17.08 18.15 -3.47
CA LEU A 53 -15.90 17.39 -3.87
C LEU A 53 -16.12 16.60 -5.17
N ASP A 54 -17.32 16.10 -5.40
CA ASP A 54 -17.66 15.40 -6.63
C ASP A 54 -17.65 16.36 -7.83
N GLN A 55 -18.25 17.55 -7.70
CA GLN A 55 -18.17 18.57 -8.75
C GLN A 55 -16.74 19.03 -9.02
N LEU A 56 -15.96 19.22 -7.96
CA LEU A 56 -14.55 19.57 -8.10
C LEU A 56 -13.78 18.47 -8.83
N ALA A 57 -14.00 17.19 -8.48
CA ALA A 57 -13.34 16.07 -9.11
C ALA A 57 -13.68 16.00 -10.61
N GLU A 58 -14.95 16.19 -10.99
CA GLU A 58 -15.37 16.20 -12.38
C GLU A 58 -14.66 17.29 -13.19
N VAL A 59 -14.68 18.53 -12.71
CA VAL A 59 -14.03 19.66 -13.39
C VAL A 59 -12.52 19.47 -13.44
N TYR A 60 -11.92 18.96 -12.35
CA TYR A 60 -10.49 18.67 -12.30
C TYR A 60 -10.09 17.63 -13.35
N GLN A 61 -10.85 16.54 -13.49
CA GLN A 61 -10.55 15.51 -14.49
C GLN A 61 -10.67 16.06 -15.91
N ALA A 62 -11.70 16.86 -16.18
CA ALA A 62 -11.87 17.52 -17.47
C ALA A 62 -10.70 18.47 -17.78
N ALA A 63 -10.29 19.28 -16.81
CA ALA A 63 -9.17 20.22 -16.96
C ALA A 63 -7.80 19.51 -17.05
N ALA A 64 -7.62 18.37 -16.37
CA ALA A 64 -6.39 17.59 -16.41
C ALA A 64 -6.21 16.85 -17.74
N ALA A 65 -7.32 16.46 -18.39
CA ALA A 65 -7.32 15.84 -19.71
C ALA A 65 -7.23 16.86 -20.86
N ASP A 66 -7.34 18.15 -20.56
CA ASP A 66 -7.20 19.22 -21.54
C ASP A 66 -5.72 19.38 -21.92
N GLU A 67 -5.35 18.85 -23.10
CA GLU A 67 -4.02 19.07 -23.69
C GLU A 67 -3.98 20.48 -24.28
N ARG A 68 -3.27 21.36 -23.57
CA ARG A 68 -3.12 22.79 -23.88
C ARG A 68 -2.56 23.09 -25.27
#